data_AF-A0A3C0TZK9-F1
#
_entry.id   AF-A0A3C0TZK9-F1
#
_cell.length_a   1.000
_cell.length_b   1.000
_cell.length_c   1.000
_cell.angle_alpha   90.00
_cell.angle_beta   90.00
_cell.angle_gamma   90.00
#
_symmetry.space_group_name_H-M   'P 1'
#
loop_
_entity.id
_entity.type
_entity.pdbx_description
1 polymer ?
#
loop_
_entity_poly.entity_id
_entity_poly.type
_entity_poly.pdbx_seq_one_letter_code
_entity_poly.pdbx_strand_id
1 'polypeptide(L)'
;MLQLAFVNFKPNSYILVEGTPGIDRFFIIQSGKVSVYREGSATGTAPTTLGPGDFVGVIPCMSGHSQVENVVALTDVVVIMVRRDQYPELIMRNTPVAMKIVRAFAKEMRTLNDDLTKITFNKNSSESPEQLFSVAKYYQNLSSYDIAIYAYYQYLKECPNGVHIEEAKKRFVQLKKDTHAVYFESNSDLIRDYPVNTMIFSEHQKGGDMFIIQEGSVKISKVVDGEEVALALLKKGDMFGEMALLEDKPRSASAIAHSPCKLMVINKDNFDQMVASQSQMIARLTTMLADRIWSMYRQLANSTLKNPREKMIDMLALQIEKQKTVIGKGMPYQTDISVDDLINLCGISQHDKATARAEIYNDPNVKISYGKITIPDVPELIKQAAFYRKQNKKAKK
;
A
#
# COMPACT_ATOMS: atom_id res chain seq x y z
N MET A 1 -9.17 8.22 29.92
CA MET A 1 -8.74 9.63 30.10
C MET A 1 -7.36 9.73 29.49
N LEU A 2 -7.22 10.56 28.47
CA LEU A 2 -5.97 10.75 27.75
C LEU A 2 -4.90 11.28 28.71
N GLN A 3 -3.95 10.42 29.07
CA GLN A 3 -2.78 10.79 29.86
C GLN A 3 -1.56 10.65 28.95
N LEU A 4 -1.05 11.81 28.52
CA LEU A 4 0.13 11.89 27.67
C LEU A 4 1.38 12.02 28.54
N ALA A 5 2.37 11.17 28.29
CA ALA A 5 3.64 11.20 29.01
C ALA A 5 4.70 11.93 28.18
N PHE A 6 5.53 12.72 28.85
CA PHE A 6 6.68 13.38 28.25
C PHE A 6 7.93 12.55 28.49
N VAL A 7 8.74 12.33 27.44
CA VAL A 7 9.98 11.55 27.52
C VAL A 7 11.12 12.38 26.94
N ASN A 8 12.25 12.39 27.63
CA ASN A 8 13.43 13.15 27.25
C ASN A 8 14.53 12.22 26.72
N PHE A 9 15.16 12.61 25.62
CA PHE A 9 16.28 11.89 25.01
C PHE A 9 17.46 12.84 24.84
N LYS A 10 18.66 12.35 25.15
CA LYS A 10 19.92 13.07 24.91
C LYS A 10 20.37 12.90 23.45
N PRO A 11 21.19 13.82 22.90
CA PRO A 11 21.80 13.64 21.59
C PRO A 11 22.43 12.25 21.43
N ASN A 12 22.33 11.68 20.25
CA ASN A 12 22.78 10.33 19.87
C ASN A 12 22.01 9.15 20.51
N SER A 13 20.96 9.41 21.29
CA SER A 13 20.11 8.33 21.84
C SER A 13 19.19 7.76 20.77
N TYR A 14 19.08 6.43 20.72
CA TYR A 14 18.05 5.77 19.92
C TYR A 14 16.69 5.90 20.61
N ILE A 15 15.73 6.50 19.91
CA ILE A 15 14.34 6.62 20.33
C ILE A 15 13.56 5.37 19.88
N LEU A 16 13.80 4.93 18.64
CA LEU A 16 13.23 3.71 18.04
C LEU A 16 14.32 3.00 17.24
N VAL A 17 14.31 1.67 17.28
CA VAL A 17 15.31 0.82 16.60
C VAL A 17 14.61 -0.10 15.61
N GLU A 18 15.08 -0.10 14.36
CA GLU A 18 14.55 -0.93 13.29
C GLU A 18 14.55 -2.43 13.69
N GLY A 19 13.44 -3.12 13.38
CA GLY A 19 13.23 -4.52 13.70
C GLY A 19 12.69 -4.81 15.10
N THR A 20 12.56 -3.80 15.98
CA THR A 20 11.96 -3.97 17.30
C THR A 20 10.48 -4.37 17.16
N PRO A 21 10.04 -5.53 17.69
CA PRO A 21 8.66 -5.97 17.63
C PRO A 21 7.82 -5.33 18.74
N GLY A 22 6.49 -5.52 18.69
CA GLY A 22 5.59 -5.18 19.79
C GLY A 22 5.47 -3.68 20.08
N ILE A 23 5.63 -2.83 19.06
CA ILE A 23 5.50 -1.39 19.21
C ILE A 23 4.02 -1.03 19.42
N ASP A 24 3.69 -0.60 20.63
CA ASP A 24 2.35 -0.23 21.07
C ASP A 24 2.17 1.28 21.29
N ARG A 25 3.21 2.05 20.99
CA ARG A 25 3.28 3.49 21.18
C ARG A 25 4.01 4.18 20.04
N PHE A 26 3.63 5.43 19.80
CA PHE A 26 4.34 6.34 18.90
C PHE A 26 4.64 7.64 19.65
N PHE A 27 5.45 8.49 19.02
CA PHE A 27 5.92 9.73 19.63
C PHE A 27 5.60 10.93 18.75
N ILE A 28 5.16 12.02 19.38
CA ILE A 28 5.06 13.35 18.77
C ILE A 28 6.25 14.16 19.27
N ILE A 29 7.03 14.74 18.37
CA ILE A 29 8.18 15.56 18.77
C ILE A 29 7.67 16.89 19.30
N GLN A 30 7.99 17.22 20.55
CA GLN A 30 7.64 18.51 21.14
C GLN A 30 8.75 19.54 20.93
N SER A 31 10.01 19.13 21.12
CA SER A 31 11.19 19.98 20.92
C SER A 31 12.41 19.14 20.50
N GLY A 32 13.38 19.79 19.85
CA GLY A 32 14.59 19.15 19.36
C GLY A 32 14.46 18.60 17.93
N LYS A 33 15.49 17.89 17.47
CA LYS A 33 15.55 17.27 16.13
C LYS A 33 15.91 15.80 16.23
N VAL A 34 15.33 14.99 15.35
CA VAL A 34 15.65 13.56 15.22
C VAL A 34 16.04 13.24 13.78
N SER A 35 16.89 12.24 13.60
CA SER A 35 17.20 11.62 12.32
C SER A 35 16.44 10.32 12.17
N VAL A 36 15.76 10.14 11.05
CA VAL A 36 15.02 8.93 10.69
C VAL A 36 15.64 8.31 9.46
N TYR A 37 15.99 7.03 9.54
CA TYR A 37 16.58 6.31 8.42
C TYR A 37 16.34 4.80 8.49
N ARG A 38 16.34 4.16 7.32
CA ARG A 38 16.31 2.71 7.16
C ARG A 38 17.69 2.21 6.78
N GLU A 39 18.18 1.17 7.46
CA GLU A 39 19.46 0.58 7.05
C GLU A 39 19.30 -0.13 5.71
N GLY A 40 20.17 0.16 4.74
CA GLY A 40 20.19 -0.51 3.44
C GLY A 40 18.92 -0.33 2.61
N SER A 41 18.31 0.87 2.66
CA SER A 41 17.17 1.23 1.81
C SER A 41 17.51 0.96 0.33
N ALA A 42 16.62 0.22 -0.35
CA ALA A 42 16.76 -0.14 -1.77
C ALA A 42 16.98 1.09 -2.67
N THR A 43 16.37 2.21 -2.26
CA THR A 43 16.29 3.47 -2.98
C THR A 43 17.36 4.48 -2.57
N GLY A 44 18.25 4.15 -1.61
CA GLY A 44 19.32 5.06 -1.17
C GLY A 44 18.80 6.32 -0.48
N THR A 45 17.61 6.29 0.12
CA THR A 45 17.02 7.45 0.79
C THR A 45 17.91 7.93 1.92
N ALA A 46 18.40 9.17 1.78
CA ALA A 46 19.16 9.84 2.82
C ALA A 46 18.35 9.93 4.13
N PRO A 47 19.02 9.98 5.30
CA PRO A 47 18.34 10.20 6.57
C PRO A 47 17.47 11.46 6.52
N THR A 48 16.23 11.34 6.94
CA THR A 48 15.29 12.47 7.02
C THR A 48 15.38 13.08 8.41
N THR A 49 15.52 14.40 8.48
CA THR A 49 15.49 15.12 9.76
C THR A 49 14.07 15.58 10.07
N LEU A 50 13.55 15.22 11.24
CA LEU A 50 12.24 15.62 11.73
C LEU A 50 12.37 16.52 12.96
N GLY A 51 11.37 17.36 13.20
CA GLY A 51 11.37 18.36 14.26
C GLY A 51 10.02 18.51 14.98
N PRO A 52 9.83 19.60 15.73
CA PRO A 52 8.62 19.83 16.52
C PRO A 52 7.34 19.71 15.71
N GLY A 53 6.38 18.95 16.24
CA GLY A 53 5.10 18.63 15.64
C GLY A 53 5.11 17.42 14.70
N ASP A 54 6.26 16.87 14.34
CA ASP A 54 6.35 15.64 13.53
C ASP A 54 6.19 14.38 14.40
N PHE A 55 5.96 13.25 13.72
CA PHE A 55 5.65 11.98 14.36
C PHE A 55 6.67 10.91 14.01
N VAL A 56 6.95 10.02 14.96
CA VAL A 56 7.78 8.83 14.73
C VAL A 56 7.15 7.59 15.36
N GLY A 57 7.32 6.44 14.71
CA GLY A 57 6.79 5.16 15.20
C GLY A 57 5.30 4.92 14.93
N VAL A 58 4.60 5.82 14.22
CA VAL A 58 3.16 5.67 13.96
C VAL A 58 2.84 4.42 13.14
N ILE A 59 3.61 4.13 12.09
CA ILE A 59 3.40 2.96 11.22
C ILE A 59 3.42 1.64 12.03
N PRO A 60 4.52 1.27 12.73
CA PRO A 60 4.55 0.03 13.50
C PRO A 60 3.57 0.07 14.69
N CYS A 61 3.39 1.24 15.31
CA CYS A 61 2.41 1.41 16.37
C CYS A 61 0.98 1.16 15.91
N MET A 62 0.58 1.51 14.69
CA MET A 62 -0.79 1.28 14.22
C MET A 62 -0.94 -0.09 13.58
N SER A 63 0.04 -0.53 12.79
CA SER A 63 -0.01 -1.82 12.09
C SER A 63 0.14 -3.03 13.02
N GLY A 64 0.91 -2.90 14.11
CA GLY A 64 1.27 -4.03 14.98
C GLY A 64 2.42 -4.86 14.47
N HIS A 65 3.12 -4.36 13.45
CA HIS A 65 4.33 -4.98 12.95
C HIS A 65 5.59 -4.35 13.57
N SER A 66 6.73 -4.99 13.32
CA SER A 66 8.03 -4.50 13.81
C SER A 66 8.39 -3.13 13.24
N GLN A 67 9.16 -2.38 14.03
CA GLN A 67 9.69 -1.07 13.68
C GLN A 67 10.39 -1.10 12.32
N VAL A 68 10.01 -0.18 11.44
CA VAL A 68 10.50 -0.13 10.04
C VAL A 68 11.74 0.72 9.85
N GLU A 69 12.02 1.64 10.77
CA GLU A 69 13.11 2.63 10.64
C GLU A 69 13.77 2.90 11.99
N ASN A 70 15.04 3.33 11.97
CA ASN A 70 15.73 3.85 13.14
C ASN A 70 15.38 5.31 13.34
N VAL A 71 15.27 5.71 14.60
CA VAL A 71 15.03 7.11 14.99
C VAL A 71 16.05 7.47 16.07
N VAL A 72 16.90 8.44 15.78
CA VAL A 72 18.01 8.86 16.65
C VAL A 72 17.88 10.34 16.95
N ALA A 73 18.02 10.71 18.22
CA ALA A 73 18.04 12.10 18.64
C ALA A 73 19.31 12.80 18.12
N LEU A 74 19.15 13.93 17.42
CA LEU A 74 20.28 14.76 16.96
C LEU A 74 20.62 15.86 17.99
N THR A 75 19.62 16.29 18.76
CA THR A 75 19.76 17.26 19.85
C THR A 75 19.20 16.66 21.13
N ASP A 76 19.13 17.43 22.22
CA ASP A 76 18.17 17.12 23.27
C ASP A 76 16.76 17.15 22.66
N VAL A 77 15.98 16.09 22.88
CA VAL A 77 14.65 15.91 22.30
C VAL A 77 13.67 15.64 23.42
N VAL A 78 12.54 16.34 23.39
CA VAL A 78 11.38 16.04 24.23
C VAL A 78 10.27 15.53 23.32
N VAL A 79 9.71 14.38 23.66
CA VAL A 79 8.60 13.78 22.92
C VAL A 79 7.40 13.52 23.80
N ILE A 80 6.22 13.58 23.20
CA ILE A 80 4.95 13.16 23.78
C ILE A 80 4.70 11.73 23.35
N MET A 81 4.63 10.81 24.30
CA MET A 81 4.32 9.40 24.07
C MET A 81 2.81 9.20 24.00
N VAL A 82 2.35 8.53 22.94
CA VAL A 82 0.95 8.17 22.72
C VAL A 82 0.84 6.66 22.55
N ARG A 83 0.01 6.01 23.36
CA ARG A 83 -0.28 4.57 23.20
C ARG A 83 -1.34 4.34 22.12
N ARG A 84 -1.33 3.16 21.50
CA ARG A 84 -2.28 2.80 20.42
C ARG A 84 -3.75 2.96 20.85
N ASP A 85 -4.08 2.50 22.05
CA ASP A 85 -5.43 2.57 22.63
C ASP A 85 -5.90 4.01 22.91
N GLN A 86 -4.96 4.94 23.07
CA GLN A 86 -5.23 6.36 23.26
C GLN A 86 -5.45 7.12 21.95
N TYR A 87 -5.14 6.52 20.80
CA TYR A 87 -5.20 7.21 19.50
C TYR A 87 -6.59 7.75 19.15
N PRO A 88 -7.71 7.01 19.34
CA PRO A 88 -9.04 7.56 19.08
C PRO A 88 -9.40 8.76 19.98
N GLU A 89 -8.99 8.74 21.26
CA GLU A 89 -9.22 9.86 22.19
C GLU A 89 -8.35 11.07 21.80
N LEU A 90 -7.12 10.86 21.32
CA LEU A 90 -6.26 11.91 20.81
C LEU A 90 -6.87 12.60 19.58
N ILE A 91 -7.39 11.83 18.63
CA ILE A 91 -8.05 12.36 17.42
C ILE A 91 -9.25 13.23 17.82
N MET A 92 -10.10 12.72 18.72
CA MET A 92 -11.29 13.43 19.18
C MET A 92 -10.97 14.78 19.85
N ARG A 93 -9.84 14.87 20.56
CA ARG A 93 -9.40 16.12 21.21
C ARG A 93 -8.62 17.04 20.29
N ASN A 94 -7.95 16.50 19.27
CA ASN A 94 -7.08 17.25 18.36
C ASN A 94 -7.11 16.66 16.95
N THR A 95 -8.18 16.96 16.22
CA THR A 95 -8.39 16.59 14.82
C THR A 95 -7.20 16.93 13.90
N PRO A 96 -6.55 18.10 14.00
CA PRO A 96 -5.37 18.41 13.18
C PRO A 96 -4.24 17.38 13.25
N VAL A 97 -4.02 16.73 14.40
CA VAL A 97 -3.00 15.68 14.55
C VAL A 97 -3.33 14.47 13.68
N ALA A 98 -4.60 14.05 13.70
CA ALA A 98 -5.09 12.94 12.88
C ALA A 98 -4.88 13.23 11.39
N MET A 99 -5.26 14.44 10.97
CA MET A 99 -5.12 14.88 9.58
C MET A 99 -3.68 14.96 9.12
N LYS A 100 -2.77 15.42 10.00
CA LYS A 100 -1.34 15.46 9.67
C LYS A 100 -0.78 14.05 9.47
N ILE A 101 -1.15 13.08 10.33
CA ILE A 101 -0.75 11.66 10.19
C ILE A 101 -1.31 11.05 8.90
N VAL A 102 -2.62 11.16 8.68
CA VAL A 102 -3.30 10.55 7.53
C VAL A 102 -2.78 11.10 6.20
N ARG A 103 -2.55 12.42 6.11
CA ARG A 103 -1.92 13.03 4.92
C ARG A 103 -0.48 12.59 4.71
N ALA A 104 0.31 12.48 5.79
CA ALA A 104 1.68 11.98 5.69
C ALA A 104 1.72 10.54 5.16
N PHE A 105 0.80 9.68 5.61
CA PHE A 105 0.68 8.31 5.12
C PHE A 105 0.22 8.24 3.66
N ALA A 106 -0.76 9.05 3.26
CA ALA A 106 -1.18 9.13 1.85
C ALA A 106 0.00 9.51 0.93
N LYS A 107 0.77 10.53 1.32
CA LYS A 107 1.96 10.97 0.59
C LYS A 107 3.02 9.87 0.52
N GLU A 108 3.32 9.22 1.64
CA GLU A 108 4.31 8.12 1.69
C GLU A 108 3.89 6.95 0.79
N MET A 109 2.61 6.54 0.83
CA MET A 109 2.12 5.49 -0.07
C MET A 109 2.25 5.87 -1.55
N ARG A 110 2.07 7.15 -1.92
CA ARG A 110 2.27 7.61 -3.30
C ARG A 110 3.72 7.37 -3.72
N THR A 111 4.66 7.85 -2.90
CA THR A 111 6.08 7.65 -3.14
C THR A 111 6.43 6.18 -3.24
N LEU A 112 5.91 5.33 -2.35
CA LEU A 112 6.19 3.90 -2.39
C LEU A 112 5.57 3.18 -3.59
N ASN A 113 4.38 3.60 -4.04
CA ASN A 113 3.77 3.07 -5.27
C ASN A 113 4.65 3.40 -6.48
N ASP A 114 5.18 4.63 -6.54
CA ASP A 114 6.07 5.05 -7.63
C ASP A 114 7.40 4.30 -7.58
N ASP A 115 7.96 4.08 -6.40
CA ASP A 115 9.20 3.30 -6.22
C ASP A 115 9.01 1.83 -6.62
N LEU A 116 7.89 1.21 -6.21
CA LEU A 116 7.54 -0.15 -6.64
C LEU A 116 7.40 -0.22 -8.17
N THR A 117 6.70 0.73 -8.77
CA THR A 117 6.53 0.82 -10.23
C THR A 117 7.87 0.92 -10.96
N LYS A 118 8.77 1.81 -10.49
CA LYS A 118 10.11 1.99 -11.07
C LYS A 118 10.95 0.73 -10.99
N ILE A 119 10.89 0.00 -9.86
CA ILE A 119 11.64 -1.24 -9.70
C ILE A 119 11.10 -2.34 -10.61
N THR A 120 9.78 -2.43 -10.78
CA THR A 120 9.18 -3.44 -11.66
C THR A 120 9.46 -3.18 -13.13
N PHE A 121 9.47 -1.92 -13.58
CA PHE A 121 9.55 -1.58 -15.01
C PHE A 121 10.83 -0.86 -15.45
N ASN A 122 11.77 -0.56 -14.55
CA ASN A 122 13.00 0.21 -14.80
C ASN A 122 12.79 1.58 -15.49
N LYS A 123 11.62 2.22 -15.30
CA LYS A 123 11.27 3.47 -16.00
C LYS A 123 10.45 4.42 -15.13
N ASN A 124 10.51 5.70 -15.48
CA ASN A 124 9.73 6.76 -14.85
C ASN A 124 8.34 6.86 -15.49
N SER A 125 7.29 6.81 -14.69
CA SER A 125 5.94 7.20 -15.13
C SER A 125 5.85 8.72 -15.20
N SER A 126 5.44 9.30 -16.34
CA SER A 126 5.08 10.72 -16.42
C SER A 126 3.64 10.92 -15.92
N GLU A 127 3.37 11.88 -15.04
CA GLU A 127 1.98 12.18 -14.62
C GLU A 127 1.34 13.13 -15.65
N SER A 128 0.82 12.58 -16.76
CA SER A 128 0.08 13.36 -17.77
C SER A 128 -1.32 12.80 -17.95
N PRO A 129 -2.37 13.64 -17.97
CA PRO A 129 -3.73 13.22 -18.35
C PRO A 129 -3.80 12.54 -19.72
N GLU A 130 -2.84 12.78 -20.63
CA GLU A 130 -2.73 12.07 -21.91
C GLU A 130 -2.55 10.56 -21.74
N GLN A 131 -2.02 10.11 -20.61
CA GLN A 131 -1.87 8.67 -20.33
C GLN A 131 -3.21 7.94 -20.15
N LEU A 132 -4.31 8.65 -19.85
CA LEU A 132 -5.65 8.04 -19.83
C LEU A 132 -5.99 7.35 -21.15
N PHE A 133 -5.55 7.92 -22.29
CA PHE A 133 -5.73 7.29 -23.59
C PHE A 133 -4.93 5.98 -23.72
N SER A 134 -3.69 5.96 -23.22
CA SER A 134 -2.85 4.77 -23.21
C SER A 134 -3.45 3.66 -22.34
N VAL A 135 -3.99 4.01 -21.17
CA VAL A 135 -4.72 3.07 -20.29
C VAL A 135 -5.94 2.50 -21.01
N ALA A 136 -6.74 3.35 -21.65
CA ALA A 136 -7.92 2.91 -22.41
C ALA A 136 -7.54 1.93 -23.54
N LYS A 137 -6.50 2.26 -24.31
CA LYS A 137 -6.01 1.43 -25.41
C LYS A 137 -5.46 0.08 -24.93
N TYR A 138 -4.75 0.08 -23.80
CA TYR A 138 -4.25 -1.14 -23.17
C TYR A 138 -5.38 -2.12 -22.87
N TYR A 139 -6.42 -1.70 -22.14
CA TYR A 139 -7.55 -2.58 -21.82
C TYR A 139 -8.40 -2.93 -23.03
N GLN A 140 -8.50 -2.04 -24.03
CA GLN A 140 -9.18 -2.37 -25.28
C GLN A 140 -8.46 -3.51 -26.03
N ASN A 141 -7.13 -3.49 -26.08
CA ASN A 141 -6.33 -4.55 -26.72
C ASN A 141 -6.50 -5.90 -26.00
N LEU A 142 -6.79 -5.89 -24.69
CA LEU A 142 -7.15 -7.07 -23.91
C LEU A 142 -8.64 -7.44 -24.00
N SER A 143 -9.41 -6.80 -24.88
CA SER A 143 -10.87 -6.99 -25.01
C SER A 143 -11.65 -6.71 -23.71
N SER A 144 -11.08 -5.96 -22.78
CA SER A 144 -11.73 -5.53 -21.54
C SER A 144 -12.50 -4.23 -21.76
N TYR A 145 -13.59 -4.32 -22.54
CA TYR A 145 -14.29 -3.14 -23.08
C TYR A 145 -14.94 -2.26 -22.01
N ASP A 146 -15.46 -2.83 -20.92
CA ASP A 146 -16.02 -2.10 -19.78
C ASP A 146 -14.99 -1.20 -19.07
N ILE A 147 -13.75 -1.67 -19.00
CA ILE A 147 -12.64 -0.94 -18.43
C ILE A 147 -12.17 0.15 -19.41
N ALA A 148 -12.02 -0.23 -20.69
CA ALA A 148 -11.55 0.66 -21.74
C ALA A 148 -12.49 1.85 -21.98
N ILE A 149 -13.81 1.62 -22.02
CA ILE A 149 -14.78 2.69 -22.29
C ILE A 149 -14.78 3.76 -21.20
N TYR A 150 -14.64 3.35 -19.93
CA TYR A 150 -14.54 4.28 -18.81
C TYR A 150 -13.29 5.15 -18.95
N ALA A 151 -12.14 4.55 -19.25
CA ALA A 151 -10.89 5.29 -19.45
C ALA A 151 -10.96 6.24 -20.66
N TYR A 152 -11.58 5.84 -21.77
CA TYR A 152 -11.85 6.73 -22.90
C TYR A 152 -12.73 7.92 -22.51
N TYR A 153 -13.78 7.68 -21.73
CA TYR A 153 -14.63 8.76 -21.24
C TYR A 153 -13.85 9.78 -20.40
N GLN A 154 -13.03 9.30 -19.45
CA GLN A 154 -12.23 10.19 -18.60
C GLN A 154 -11.18 10.96 -19.42
N TYR A 155 -10.58 10.33 -20.44
CA TYR A 155 -9.70 11.03 -21.36
C TYR A 155 -10.39 12.18 -22.08
N LEU A 156 -11.59 11.95 -22.63
CA LEU A 156 -12.37 12.99 -23.31
C LEU A 156 -12.72 14.16 -22.38
N LYS A 157 -12.93 13.87 -21.10
CA LYS A 157 -13.25 14.87 -20.07
C LYS A 157 -12.02 15.68 -19.64
N GLU A 158 -10.91 15.01 -19.31
CA GLU A 158 -9.71 15.65 -18.76
C GLU A 158 -8.84 16.31 -19.85
N CYS A 159 -8.91 15.81 -21.09
CA CYS A 159 -8.12 16.27 -22.23
C CYS A 159 -9.01 16.69 -23.42
N PRO A 160 -9.86 17.73 -23.30
CA PRO A 160 -10.78 18.12 -24.37
C PRO A 160 -10.08 18.57 -25.68
N ASN A 161 -8.81 18.97 -25.58
CA ASN A 161 -7.95 19.34 -26.70
C ASN A 161 -6.77 18.36 -26.86
N GLY A 162 -6.89 17.13 -26.36
CA GLY A 162 -5.82 16.14 -26.37
C GLY A 162 -5.52 15.60 -27.77
N VAL A 163 -4.31 15.06 -27.95
CA VAL A 163 -3.80 14.59 -29.25
C VAL A 163 -4.67 13.49 -29.86
N HIS A 164 -5.31 12.67 -29.01
CA HIS A 164 -6.08 11.49 -29.41
C HIS A 164 -7.59 11.66 -29.29
N ILE A 165 -8.10 12.90 -29.20
CA ILE A 165 -9.52 13.18 -28.93
C ILE A 165 -10.47 12.51 -29.96
N GLU A 166 -10.16 12.59 -31.25
CA GLU A 166 -11.02 12.06 -32.31
C GLU A 166 -11.04 10.54 -32.31
N GLU A 167 -9.90 9.90 -32.03
CA GLU A 167 -9.84 8.44 -31.87
C GLU A 167 -10.64 8.01 -30.64
N ALA A 168 -10.46 8.69 -29.50
CA ALA A 168 -11.17 8.39 -28.27
C ALA A 168 -12.69 8.54 -28.41
N LYS A 169 -13.18 9.59 -29.08
CA LYS A 169 -14.62 9.78 -29.37
C LYS A 169 -15.16 8.60 -30.19
N LYS A 170 -14.46 8.23 -31.27
CA LYS A 170 -14.87 7.12 -32.13
C LYS A 170 -14.93 5.81 -31.33
N ARG A 171 -13.93 5.51 -30.51
CA ARG A 171 -13.90 4.31 -29.66
C ARG A 171 -15.00 4.32 -28.62
N PHE A 172 -15.22 5.44 -27.93
CA PHE A 172 -16.28 5.57 -26.94
C PHE A 172 -17.67 5.27 -27.55
N VAL A 173 -17.99 5.87 -28.69
CA VAL A 173 -19.28 5.62 -29.38
C VAL A 173 -19.43 4.16 -29.83
N GLN A 174 -18.34 3.54 -30.30
CA GLN A 174 -18.34 2.14 -30.70
C GLN A 174 -18.60 1.19 -29.53
N LEU A 175 -17.94 1.42 -28.39
CA LEU A 175 -18.01 0.54 -27.23
C LEU A 175 -19.30 0.72 -26.42
N LYS A 176 -19.86 1.94 -26.37
CA LYS A 176 -20.97 2.31 -25.45
C LYS A 176 -22.20 1.41 -25.49
N LYS A 177 -22.49 0.78 -26.63
CA LYS A 177 -23.70 -0.02 -26.81
C LYS A 177 -23.62 -1.38 -26.11
N ASP A 178 -22.42 -1.90 -25.90
CA ASP A 178 -22.18 -3.30 -25.51
C ASP A 178 -21.48 -3.41 -24.14
N THR A 179 -21.49 -2.33 -23.35
CA THR A 179 -20.78 -2.24 -22.06
C THR A 179 -21.74 -2.06 -20.88
N HIS A 180 -21.39 -2.67 -19.77
CA HIS A 180 -22.01 -2.55 -18.44
C HIS A 180 -21.27 -1.54 -17.55
N ALA A 181 -20.32 -0.76 -18.09
CA ALA A 181 -19.63 0.31 -17.38
C ALA A 181 -20.63 1.31 -16.78
N VAL A 182 -20.41 1.66 -15.51
CA VAL A 182 -21.29 2.51 -14.69
C VAL A 182 -20.51 3.68 -14.11
N TYR A 183 -21.22 4.71 -13.63
CA TYR A 183 -20.68 5.85 -12.88
C TYR A 183 -19.48 6.55 -13.56
N PHE A 184 -19.62 6.88 -14.85
CA PHE A 184 -18.66 7.72 -15.59
C PHE A 184 -18.41 9.08 -14.92
N GLU A 185 -19.39 9.57 -14.16
CA GLU A 185 -19.33 10.83 -13.43
C GLU A 185 -19.56 10.61 -11.95
N SER A 186 -19.05 11.54 -11.15
CA SER A 186 -19.39 11.62 -9.73
C SER A 186 -20.86 12.00 -9.58
N ASN A 187 -21.56 11.33 -8.67
CA ASN A 187 -22.94 11.60 -8.30
C ASN A 187 -23.08 11.64 -6.76
N SER A 188 -24.25 12.02 -6.26
CA SER A 188 -24.53 12.14 -4.82
C SER A 188 -24.82 10.82 -4.11
N ASP A 189 -24.72 9.68 -4.81
CA ASP A 189 -25.05 8.38 -4.22
C ASP A 189 -23.99 8.00 -3.18
N LEU A 190 -24.47 7.73 -1.96
CA LEU A 190 -23.61 7.26 -0.86
C LEU A 190 -23.17 5.81 -1.06
N ILE A 191 -23.93 5.03 -1.83
CA ILE A 191 -23.66 3.63 -2.14
C ILE A 191 -23.71 3.45 -3.65
N ARG A 192 -22.69 2.81 -4.23
CA ARG A 192 -22.59 2.51 -5.66
C ARG A 192 -22.29 1.03 -5.88
N ASP A 193 -23.01 0.43 -6.83
CA ASP A 193 -22.86 -0.98 -7.19
C ASP A 193 -22.11 -1.13 -8.52
N TYR A 194 -20.95 -1.77 -8.50
CA TYR A 194 -20.08 -1.95 -9.66
C TYR A 194 -20.08 -3.42 -10.10
N PRO A 195 -20.48 -3.74 -11.35
CA PRO A 195 -20.30 -5.07 -11.91
C PRO A 195 -18.82 -5.48 -11.96
N VAL A 196 -18.56 -6.79 -11.97
CA VAL A 196 -17.20 -7.30 -12.16
C VAL A 196 -16.59 -6.78 -13.46
N ASN A 197 -15.29 -6.54 -13.48
CA ASN A 197 -14.52 -6.02 -14.61
C ASN A 197 -14.96 -4.62 -15.09
N THR A 198 -15.59 -3.82 -14.23
CA THR A 198 -15.83 -2.40 -14.50
C THR A 198 -14.81 -1.53 -13.77
N MET A 199 -14.45 -0.40 -14.37
CA MET A 199 -13.54 0.56 -13.75
C MET A 199 -14.30 1.48 -12.77
N ILE A 200 -13.76 1.64 -11.56
CA ILE A 200 -14.27 2.55 -10.53
C ILE A 200 -13.62 3.93 -10.69
N PHE A 201 -12.31 3.95 -10.93
CA PHE A 201 -11.57 5.12 -11.40
C PHE A 201 -10.30 4.70 -12.13
N SER A 202 -9.83 5.52 -13.07
CA SER A 202 -8.57 5.34 -13.77
C SER A 202 -7.43 6.04 -13.03
N GLU A 203 -6.20 5.57 -13.16
CA GLU A 203 -5.02 6.39 -12.93
C GLU A 203 -5.04 7.66 -13.81
N HIS A 204 -4.35 8.72 -13.36
CA HIS A 204 -4.27 10.06 -13.99
C HIS A 204 -5.56 10.87 -14.07
N GLN A 205 -6.74 10.29 -13.81
CA GLN A 205 -7.97 11.09 -13.69
C GLN A 205 -7.92 11.93 -12.40
N LYS A 206 -8.63 13.06 -12.38
CA LYS A 206 -8.90 13.76 -11.12
C LYS A 206 -9.93 13.00 -10.30
N GLY A 207 -9.80 13.03 -8.98
CA GLY A 207 -10.74 12.35 -8.10
C GLY A 207 -10.80 13.00 -6.73
N GLY A 208 -12.02 13.34 -6.30
CA GLY A 208 -12.32 13.96 -5.01
C GLY A 208 -13.11 13.05 -4.06
N ASP A 209 -13.16 11.74 -4.35
CA ASP A 209 -13.87 10.75 -3.55
C ASP A 209 -12.92 9.63 -3.10
N MET A 210 -13.17 9.05 -1.94
CA MET A 210 -12.64 7.75 -1.53
C MET A 210 -13.79 6.76 -1.33
N PHE A 211 -13.45 5.48 -1.25
CA PHE A 211 -14.42 4.40 -1.22
C PHE A 211 -14.13 3.44 -0.07
N ILE A 212 -15.18 2.87 0.52
CA ILE A 212 -15.11 1.74 1.46
C ILE A 212 -15.80 0.54 0.80
N ILE A 213 -15.12 -0.60 0.74
CA ILE A 213 -15.68 -1.83 0.17
C ILE A 213 -16.65 -2.45 1.18
N GLN A 214 -17.95 -2.45 0.87
CA GLN A 214 -18.97 -3.12 1.68
C GLN A 214 -19.11 -4.59 1.29
N GLU A 215 -19.01 -4.88 -0.01
CA GLU A 215 -19.08 -6.23 -0.60
C GLU A 215 -18.17 -6.29 -1.83
N GLY A 216 -17.67 -7.49 -2.15
CA GLY A 216 -16.80 -7.74 -3.30
C GLY A 216 -15.31 -7.49 -3.05
N SER A 217 -14.58 -7.28 -4.14
CA SER A 217 -13.13 -7.09 -4.16
C SER A 217 -12.72 -6.17 -5.31
N VAL A 218 -11.71 -5.32 -5.05
CA VAL A 218 -11.23 -4.29 -5.98
C VAL A 218 -9.74 -4.50 -6.26
N LYS A 219 -9.37 -4.63 -7.53
CA LYS A 219 -7.97 -4.64 -7.99
C LYS A 219 -7.48 -3.21 -8.12
N ILE A 220 -6.37 -2.89 -7.47
CA ILE A 220 -5.61 -1.65 -7.67
C ILE A 220 -4.43 -1.98 -8.59
N SER A 221 -4.35 -1.31 -9.73
CA SER A 221 -3.29 -1.55 -10.72
C SER A 221 -2.83 -0.29 -11.42
N LYS A 222 -1.65 -0.36 -12.03
CA LYS A 222 -1.03 0.72 -12.80
C LYS A 222 -0.56 0.18 -14.14
N VAL A 223 -0.82 0.90 -15.23
CA VAL A 223 -0.36 0.55 -16.57
C VAL A 223 0.84 1.41 -16.91
N VAL A 224 1.97 0.78 -17.22
CA VAL A 224 3.21 1.47 -17.61
C VAL A 224 3.73 0.84 -18.90
N ASP A 225 3.92 1.64 -19.94
CA ASP A 225 4.43 1.22 -21.25
C ASP A 225 3.71 -0.01 -21.85
N GLY A 226 2.42 -0.17 -21.59
CA GLY A 226 1.62 -1.28 -22.11
C GLY A 226 1.70 -2.57 -21.28
N GLU A 227 2.25 -2.52 -20.07
CA GLU A 227 2.21 -3.61 -19.09
C GLU A 227 1.44 -3.18 -17.83
N GLU A 228 0.61 -4.06 -17.27
CA GLU A 228 -0.14 -3.81 -16.04
C GLU A 228 0.60 -4.42 -14.83
N VAL A 229 0.80 -3.62 -13.79
CA VAL A 229 1.21 -4.11 -12.47
C VAL A 229 0.04 -4.01 -11.50
N ALA A 230 -0.31 -5.14 -10.90
CA ALA A 230 -1.22 -5.19 -9.77
C ALA A 230 -0.49 -4.71 -8.50
N LEU A 231 -0.94 -3.60 -7.93
CA LEU A 231 -0.41 -3.04 -6.69
C LEU A 231 -1.06 -3.67 -5.45
N ALA A 232 -2.37 -3.94 -5.53
CA ALA A 232 -3.12 -4.57 -4.46
C ALA A 232 -4.42 -5.24 -4.95
N LEU A 233 -4.89 -6.22 -4.19
CA LEU A 233 -6.26 -6.72 -4.27
C LEU A 233 -6.94 -6.47 -2.93
N LEU A 234 -7.92 -5.57 -2.94
CA LEU A 234 -8.64 -5.09 -1.76
C LEU A 234 -9.95 -5.86 -1.58
N LYS A 235 -10.39 -6.02 -0.34
CA LYS A 235 -11.56 -6.82 0.05
C LYS A 235 -12.50 -6.00 0.93
N LYS A 236 -13.66 -6.58 1.27
CA LYS A 236 -14.60 -6.00 2.24
C LYS A 236 -13.90 -5.42 3.47
N GLY A 237 -14.22 -4.17 3.80
CA GLY A 237 -13.66 -3.40 4.91
C GLY A 237 -12.47 -2.53 4.53
N ASP A 238 -11.80 -2.80 3.41
CA ASP A 238 -10.72 -1.94 2.92
C ASP A 238 -11.27 -0.60 2.40
N MET A 239 -10.44 0.45 2.51
CA MET A 239 -10.72 1.77 1.95
C MET A 239 -9.72 2.10 0.85
N PHE A 240 -10.11 2.82 -0.20
CA PHE A 240 -9.21 3.19 -1.29
C PHE A 240 -9.60 4.52 -1.95
N GLY A 241 -8.67 5.13 -2.68
CA GLY A 241 -8.86 6.44 -3.31
C GLY A 241 -8.62 7.61 -2.37
N GLU A 242 -8.22 7.36 -1.13
CA GLU A 242 -7.91 8.37 -0.12
C GLU A 242 -6.76 9.29 -0.52
N MET A 243 -5.78 8.81 -1.28
CA MET A 243 -4.61 9.61 -1.65
C MET A 243 -4.97 10.84 -2.48
N ALA A 244 -5.84 10.65 -3.49
CA ALA A 244 -6.28 11.77 -4.32
C ALA A 244 -7.11 12.77 -3.50
N LEU A 245 -7.98 12.26 -2.61
CA LEU A 245 -8.80 13.06 -1.71
C LEU A 245 -7.96 13.90 -0.72
N LEU A 246 -6.89 13.31 -0.18
CA LEU A 246 -6.08 13.90 0.89
C LEU A 246 -4.99 14.83 0.37
N GLU A 247 -4.45 14.55 -0.82
CA GLU A 247 -3.36 15.33 -1.43
C GLU A 247 -3.82 16.32 -2.49
N ASP A 248 -5.09 16.28 -2.91
CA ASP A 248 -5.62 17.07 -4.05
C ASP A 248 -4.77 16.86 -5.33
N LYS A 249 -4.48 15.59 -5.62
CA LYS A 249 -3.69 15.15 -6.77
C LYS A 249 -4.46 14.12 -7.60
N PRO A 250 -4.13 13.95 -8.89
CA PRO A 250 -4.71 12.86 -9.69
C PRO A 250 -4.53 11.48 -9.05
N ARG A 251 -5.40 10.55 -9.45
CA ARG A 251 -5.33 9.14 -9.04
C ARG A 251 -3.96 8.56 -9.43
N SER A 252 -3.29 7.94 -8.47
CA SER A 252 -1.96 7.33 -8.66
C SER A 252 -2.00 5.96 -9.32
N ALA A 253 -3.17 5.31 -9.33
CA ALA A 253 -3.43 3.97 -9.82
C ALA A 253 -4.90 3.86 -10.24
N SER A 254 -5.21 2.88 -11.08
CA SER A 254 -6.56 2.49 -11.46
C SER A 254 -7.18 1.58 -10.39
N ALA A 255 -8.49 1.71 -10.16
CA ALA A 255 -9.28 0.82 -9.33
C ALA A 255 -10.35 0.12 -10.19
N ILE A 256 -10.33 -1.20 -10.20
CA ILE A 256 -11.18 -2.04 -11.06
C ILE A 256 -11.89 -3.06 -10.18
N ALA A 257 -13.21 -3.21 -10.36
CA ALA A 257 -13.99 -4.24 -9.69
C ALA A 257 -13.50 -5.64 -10.11
N HIS A 258 -12.94 -6.40 -9.18
CA HIS A 258 -12.45 -7.77 -9.41
C HIS A 258 -13.54 -8.83 -9.19
N SER A 259 -14.56 -8.47 -8.42
CA SER A 259 -15.85 -9.18 -8.31
C SER A 259 -16.97 -8.12 -8.26
N PRO A 260 -18.26 -8.49 -8.33
CA PRO A 260 -19.34 -7.52 -8.12
C PRO A 260 -19.14 -6.81 -6.78
N CYS A 261 -19.12 -5.48 -6.79
CA CYS A 261 -18.78 -4.66 -5.63
C CYS A 261 -19.95 -3.77 -5.23
N LYS A 262 -20.18 -3.67 -3.91
CA LYS A 262 -20.94 -2.58 -3.31
C LYS A 262 -19.98 -1.67 -2.57
N LEU A 263 -19.92 -0.40 -2.97
CA LEU A 263 -18.98 0.57 -2.44
C LEU A 263 -19.71 1.72 -1.75
N MET A 264 -19.24 2.10 -0.57
CA MET A 264 -19.65 3.35 0.07
C MET A 264 -18.74 4.49 -0.39
N VAL A 265 -19.32 5.58 -0.86
CA VAL A 265 -18.61 6.75 -1.39
C VAL A 265 -18.47 7.81 -0.30
N ILE A 266 -17.26 8.32 -0.12
CA ILE A 266 -16.93 9.39 0.82
C ILE A 266 -16.25 10.52 0.04
N ASN A 267 -16.98 11.59 -0.19
CA ASN A 267 -16.45 12.83 -0.76
C ASN A 267 -15.69 13.64 0.31
N LYS A 268 -15.13 14.78 -0.09
CA LYS A 268 -14.34 15.65 0.80
C LYS A 268 -15.12 16.13 2.03
N ASP A 269 -16.36 16.55 1.86
CA ASP A 269 -17.19 17.10 2.94
C ASP A 269 -17.56 16.00 3.96
N ASN A 270 -17.98 14.83 3.46
CA ASN A 270 -18.27 13.66 4.30
C ASN A 270 -17.02 13.18 5.03
N PHE A 271 -15.85 13.25 4.38
CA PHE A 271 -14.58 12.93 5.02
C PHE A 271 -14.27 13.89 6.17
N ASP A 272 -14.41 15.20 5.97
CA ASP A 272 -14.14 16.19 7.02
C ASP A 272 -15.10 16.04 8.20
N GLN A 273 -16.38 15.74 7.94
CA GLN A 273 -17.35 15.40 9.00
C GLN A 273 -16.99 14.12 9.74
N MET A 274 -16.55 13.08 9.01
CA MET A 274 -16.10 11.81 9.57
C MET A 274 -14.88 12.03 10.49
N VAL A 275 -13.95 12.90 10.11
CA VAL A 275 -12.80 13.22 10.95
C VAL A 275 -13.24 13.91 12.25
N ALA A 276 -14.19 14.83 12.17
CA ALA A 276 -14.68 15.58 13.33
C ALA A 276 -15.54 14.74 14.30
N SER A 277 -16.31 13.79 13.79
CA SER A 277 -17.35 13.09 14.57
C SER A 277 -17.10 11.59 14.77
N GLN A 278 -16.24 10.96 13.97
CA GLN A 278 -16.05 9.51 13.93
C GLN A 278 -14.56 9.14 14.09
N SER A 279 -13.98 9.50 15.24
CA SER A 279 -12.56 9.23 15.54
C SER A 279 -12.15 7.76 15.39
N GLN A 280 -13.07 6.82 15.65
CA GLN A 280 -12.87 5.39 15.43
C GLN A 280 -12.68 5.03 13.95
N MET A 281 -13.41 5.70 13.03
CA MET A 281 -13.25 5.46 11.61
C MET A 281 -11.89 5.98 11.10
N ILE A 282 -11.43 7.13 11.61
CA ILE A 282 -10.09 7.66 11.32
C ILE A 282 -8.99 6.78 11.90
N ALA A 283 -9.18 6.22 13.10
CA ALA A 283 -8.26 5.25 13.68
C ALA A 283 -8.13 4.00 12.79
N ARG A 284 -9.25 3.49 12.26
CA ARG A 284 -9.28 2.38 11.31
C ARG A 284 -8.59 2.72 9.99
N LEU A 285 -8.87 3.89 9.41
CA LEU A 285 -8.19 4.38 8.21
C LEU A 285 -6.68 4.43 8.44
N THR A 286 -6.23 5.05 9.53
CA THR A 286 -4.80 5.17 9.86
C THR A 286 -4.14 3.81 10.04
N THR A 287 -4.83 2.86 10.69
CA THR A 287 -4.35 1.48 10.85
C THR A 287 -4.18 0.78 9.51
N MET A 288 -5.19 0.88 8.64
CA MET A 288 -5.15 0.29 7.31
C MET A 288 -4.02 0.90 6.46
N LEU A 289 -3.85 2.23 6.51
CA LEU A 289 -2.75 2.91 5.82
C LEU A 289 -1.38 2.47 6.34
N ALA A 290 -1.23 2.36 7.66
CA ALA A 290 0.00 1.85 8.28
C ALA A 290 0.33 0.43 7.84
N ASP A 291 -0.67 -0.46 7.78
CA ASP A 291 -0.52 -1.83 7.29
C ASP A 291 -0.04 -1.87 5.84
N ARG A 292 -0.63 -1.05 4.98
CA ARG A 292 -0.24 -0.94 3.57
C ARG A 292 1.19 -0.45 3.42
N ILE A 293 1.55 0.66 4.06
CA ILE A 293 2.90 1.22 4.02
C ILE A 293 3.92 0.18 4.50
N TRP A 294 3.63 -0.49 5.62
CA TRP A 294 4.50 -1.54 6.15
C TRP A 294 4.70 -2.69 5.14
N SER A 295 3.62 -3.17 4.54
CA SER A 295 3.68 -4.23 3.52
C SER A 295 4.47 -3.78 2.30
N MET A 296 4.31 -2.53 1.86
CA MET A 296 5.06 -1.97 0.72
C MET A 296 6.55 -1.87 1.01
N TYR A 297 6.94 -1.42 2.22
CA TYR A 297 8.35 -1.45 2.63
C TYR A 297 8.93 -2.86 2.61
N ARG A 298 8.16 -3.87 3.06
CA ARG A 298 8.58 -5.27 2.99
C ARG A 298 8.72 -5.78 1.56
N GLN A 299 7.82 -5.42 0.65
CA GLN A 299 7.92 -5.76 -0.76
C GLN A 299 9.13 -5.10 -1.43
N LEU A 300 9.40 -3.83 -1.13
CA LEU A 300 10.60 -3.13 -1.61
C LEU A 300 11.89 -3.76 -1.06
N ALA A 301 11.90 -4.21 0.19
CA ALA A 301 13.04 -4.94 0.72
C ALA A 301 13.21 -6.30 0.01
N ASN A 302 12.11 -7.02 -0.22
CA ASN A 302 12.08 -8.31 -0.92
C ASN A 302 12.66 -8.19 -2.34
N SER A 303 12.28 -7.15 -3.09
CA SER A 303 12.73 -6.95 -4.47
C SER A 303 14.24 -6.80 -4.60
N THR A 304 14.93 -6.37 -3.54
CA THR A 304 16.40 -6.27 -3.50
C THR A 304 17.14 -7.57 -3.25
N LEU A 305 16.47 -8.62 -2.77
CA LEU A 305 17.09 -9.93 -2.61
C LEU A 305 17.45 -10.48 -4.00
N LYS A 306 18.57 -11.19 -4.13
CA LYS A 306 18.98 -11.75 -5.44
C LYS A 306 18.59 -13.21 -5.58
N ASN A 307 18.70 -13.98 -4.49
CA ASN A 307 18.41 -15.40 -4.49
C ASN A 307 16.89 -15.64 -4.57
N PRO A 308 16.38 -16.42 -5.55
CA PRO A 308 14.95 -16.70 -5.70
C PRO A 308 14.33 -17.37 -4.48
N ARG A 309 14.98 -18.37 -3.88
CA ARG A 309 14.52 -19.00 -2.63
C ARG A 309 14.39 -18.01 -1.48
N GLU A 310 15.39 -17.16 -1.25
CA GLU A 310 15.33 -16.14 -0.20
C GLU A 310 14.17 -15.16 -0.41
N LYS A 311 13.93 -14.74 -1.66
CA LYS A 311 12.76 -13.92 -2.03
C LYS A 311 11.45 -14.61 -1.65
N MET A 312 11.30 -15.88 -2.01
CA MET A 312 10.09 -16.64 -1.76
C MET A 312 9.84 -16.86 -0.26
N ILE A 313 10.87 -17.18 0.52
CA ILE A 313 10.75 -17.33 1.97
C ILE A 313 10.37 -15.98 2.63
N ASP A 314 10.99 -14.88 2.21
CA ASP A 314 10.65 -13.56 2.73
C ASP A 314 9.23 -13.10 2.33
N MET A 315 8.78 -13.46 1.12
CA MET A 315 7.42 -13.19 0.66
C MET A 315 6.39 -14.04 1.41
N LEU A 316 6.67 -15.32 1.68
CA LEU A 316 5.83 -16.17 2.53
C LEU A 316 5.68 -15.57 3.93
N ALA A 317 6.80 -15.17 4.55
CA ALA A 317 6.79 -14.52 5.85
C ALA A 317 5.91 -13.26 5.84
N LEU A 318 6.04 -12.42 4.80
CA LEU A 318 5.20 -11.24 4.62
C LEU A 318 3.70 -11.59 4.55
N GLN A 319 3.30 -12.59 3.77
CA GLN A 319 1.88 -12.97 3.66
C GLN A 319 1.30 -13.48 4.98
N ILE A 320 2.10 -14.19 5.78
CA ILE A 320 1.67 -14.67 7.10
C ILE A 320 1.56 -13.49 8.08
N GLU A 321 2.56 -12.61 8.12
CA GLU A 321 2.57 -11.44 9.01
C GLU A 321 1.34 -10.55 8.75
N LYS A 322 0.91 -10.40 7.49
CA LYS A 322 -0.31 -9.65 7.11
C LYS A 322 -1.59 -10.20 7.70
N GLN A 323 -1.68 -11.51 7.97
CA GLN A 323 -2.88 -12.10 8.55
C GLN A 323 -3.04 -11.79 10.04
N LYS A 324 -1.97 -11.36 10.71
CA LYS A 324 -1.95 -11.03 12.14
C LYS A 324 -2.46 -12.18 13.04
N THR A 325 -2.44 -13.41 12.54
CA THR A 325 -2.83 -14.61 13.28
C THR A 325 -1.71 -14.99 14.25
N VAL A 326 -2.05 -15.21 15.51
CA VAL A 326 -1.10 -15.75 16.49
C VAL A 326 -0.95 -17.24 16.23
N ILE A 327 0.18 -17.63 15.65
CA ILE A 327 0.51 -19.03 15.38
C ILE A 327 1.49 -19.51 16.45
N GLY A 328 1.07 -20.51 17.22
CA GLY A 328 1.89 -21.10 18.28
C GLY A 328 3.14 -21.77 17.72
N LYS A 329 4.23 -21.78 18.50
CA LYS A 329 5.47 -22.47 18.12
C LYS A 329 5.21 -23.96 17.86
N GLY A 330 5.71 -24.47 16.73
CA GLY A 330 5.54 -25.87 16.31
C GLY A 330 4.15 -26.23 15.77
N MET A 331 3.22 -25.26 15.64
CA MET A 331 1.96 -25.49 14.95
C MET A 331 2.14 -25.27 13.45
N PRO A 332 1.89 -26.29 12.61
CA PRO A 332 1.99 -26.12 11.17
C PRO A 332 0.92 -25.15 10.67
N TYR A 333 1.31 -24.27 9.76
CA TYR A 333 0.42 -23.32 9.14
C TYR A 333 0.32 -23.60 7.65
N GLN A 334 -0.88 -23.86 7.15
CA GLN A 334 -1.12 -24.06 5.73
C GLN A 334 -1.60 -22.75 5.11
N THR A 335 -0.91 -22.30 4.06
CA THR A 335 -1.26 -21.09 3.34
C THR A 335 -2.39 -21.34 2.34
N ASP A 336 -3.06 -20.26 1.94
CA ASP A 336 -4.00 -20.25 0.81
C ASP A 336 -3.32 -19.98 -0.54
N ILE A 337 -2.01 -19.75 -0.55
CA ILE A 337 -1.24 -19.42 -1.75
C ILE A 337 -0.46 -20.63 -2.27
N SER A 338 -0.48 -20.81 -3.59
CA SER A 338 0.32 -21.83 -4.26
C SER A 338 1.77 -21.37 -4.47
N VAL A 339 2.62 -22.30 -4.89
CA VAL A 339 4.00 -21.98 -5.31
C VAL A 339 4.02 -21.03 -6.50
N ASP A 340 3.06 -21.18 -7.41
CA ASP A 340 2.99 -20.35 -8.62
C ASP A 340 2.54 -18.93 -8.27
N ASP A 341 1.60 -18.78 -7.34
CA ASP A 341 1.24 -17.47 -6.78
C ASP A 341 2.46 -16.81 -6.14
N LEU A 342 3.24 -17.57 -5.37
CA LEU A 342 4.43 -17.07 -4.69
C LEU A 342 5.51 -16.59 -5.67
N ILE A 343 5.76 -17.35 -6.74
CA ILE A 343 6.70 -16.98 -7.81
C ILE A 343 6.26 -15.67 -8.49
N ASN A 344 4.96 -15.55 -8.77
CA ASN A 344 4.40 -14.35 -9.37
C ASN A 344 4.49 -13.14 -8.42
N LEU A 345 4.19 -13.32 -7.12
CA LEU A 345 4.32 -12.30 -6.09
C LEU A 345 5.76 -11.80 -5.90
N CYS A 346 6.75 -12.67 -6.09
CA CYS A 346 8.16 -12.32 -6.04
C CYS A 346 8.69 -11.66 -7.33
N GLY A 347 7.88 -11.58 -8.39
CA GLY A 347 8.32 -11.05 -9.70
C GLY A 347 9.48 -11.85 -10.30
N ILE A 348 9.53 -13.16 -10.06
CA ILE A 348 10.62 -14.01 -10.56
C ILE A 348 10.50 -14.14 -12.09
N SER A 349 11.61 -13.88 -12.79
CA SER A 349 11.68 -13.92 -14.24
C SER A 349 11.32 -15.30 -14.79
N GLN A 350 10.78 -15.39 -16.01
CA GLN A 350 10.41 -16.67 -16.63
C GLN A 350 11.59 -17.65 -16.69
N HIS A 351 12.81 -17.14 -16.87
CA HIS A 351 14.05 -17.92 -16.89
C HIS A 351 14.32 -18.61 -15.53
N ASP A 352 14.02 -17.93 -14.43
CA ASP A 352 14.39 -18.40 -13.08
C ASP A 352 13.27 -19.20 -12.39
N LYS A 353 12.07 -19.29 -13.00
CA LYS A 353 10.92 -19.98 -12.38
C LYS A 353 11.19 -21.45 -12.09
N ALA A 354 11.84 -22.17 -13.01
CA ALA A 354 12.11 -23.60 -12.82
C ALA A 354 13.05 -23.83 -11.62
N THR A 355 14.12 -23.02 -11.53
CA THR A 355 15.07 -23.04 -10.42
C THR A 355 14.39 -22.68 -9.11
N ALA A 356 13.61 -21.59 -9.10
CA ALA A 356 12.85 -21.18 -7.91
C ALA A 356 11.92 -22.32 -7.42
N ARG A 357 11.16 -22.95 -8.32
CA ARG A 357 10.34 -24.12 -7.94
C ARG A 357 11.20 -25.22 -7.31
N ALA A 358 12.30 -25.62 -7.94
CA ALA A 358 13.15 -26.66 -7.39
C ALA A 358 13.71 -26.30 -6.00
N GLU A 359 14.11 -25.05 -5.78
CA GLU A 359 14.66 -24.60 -4.50
C GLU A 359 13.62 -24.57 -3.37
N ILE A 360 12.39 -24.10 -3.63
CA ILE A 360 11.35 -24.03 -2.59
C ILE A 360 10.80 -25.42 -2.21
N TYR A 361 10.75 -26.35 -3.16
CA TYR A 361 10.34 -27.74 -2.90
C TYR A 361 11.34 -28.50 -2.03
N ASN A 362 12.62 -28.12 -2.09
CA ASN A 362 13.67 -28.71 -1.27
C ASN A 362 13.94 -27.93 0.03
N ASP A 363 13.14 -26.90 0.33
CA ASP A 363 13.34 -26.08 1.52
C ASP A 363 12.89 -26.82 2.79
N PRO A 364 13.74 -26.97 3.82
CA PRO A 364 13.39 -27.69 5.04
C PRO A 364 12.27 -27.04 5.86
N ASN A 365 12.05 -25.74 5.69
CA ASN A 365 11.04 -24.96 6.42
C ASN A 365 9.70 -24.91 5.68
N VAL A 366 9.57 -25.61 4.55
CA VAL A 366 8.36 -25.64 3.74
C VAL A 366 8.02 -27.08 3.34
N LYS A 367 6.77 -27.47 3.50
CA LYS A 367 6.21 -28.73 2.98
C LYS A 367 5.15 -28.42 1.95
N ILE A 368 5.27 -29.00 0.77
CA ILE A 368 4.33 -28.78 -0.32
C ILE A 368 3.56 -30.07 -0.56
N SER A 369 2.23 -29.99 -0.50
CA SER A 369 1.36 -31.15 -0.74
C SER A 369 0.07 -30.67 -1.40
N TYR A 370 -0.33 -31.37 -2.48
CA TYR A 370 -1.54 -31.04 -3.24
C TYR A 370 -1.62 -29.57 -3.67
N GLY A 371 -0.49 -28.97 -4.05
CA GLY A 371 -0.41 -27.56 -4.49
C GLY A 371 -0.47 -26.51 -3.37
N LYS A 372 -0.58 -26.93 -2.10
CA LYS A 372 -0.60 -26.04 -0.94
C LYS A 372 0.75 -26.02 -0.22
N ILE A 373 1.10 -24.85 0.31
CA ILE A 373 2.31 -24.63 1.09
C ILE A 373 1.98 -24.77 2.58
N THR A 374 2.67 -25.65 3.28
CA THR A 374 2.58 -25.83 4.73
C THR A 374 3.90 -25.46 5.37
N ILE A 375 3.86 -24.65 6.42
CA ILE A 375 5.02 -24.13 7.13
C ILE A 375 5.05 -24.80 8.50
N PRO A 376 6.00 -25.70 8.78
CA PRO A 376 6.03 -26.44 10.03
C PRO A 376 6.30 -25.56 11.26
N ASP A 377 7.15 -24.54 11.11
CA ASP A 377 7.50 -23.59 12.18
C ASP A 377 7.52 -22.17 11.62
N VAL A 378 6.41 -21.45 11.82
CA VAL A 378 6.24 -20.06 11.36
C VAL A 378 7.24 -19.10 12.03
N PRO A 379 7.45 -19.13 13.36
CA PRO A 379 8.49 -18.32 14.00
C PRO A 379 9.88 -18.47 13.38
N GLU A 380 10.30 -19.70 13.05
CA GLU A 380 11.61 -19.93 12.42
C GLU A 380 11.65 -19.37 10.98
N LEU A 381 10.59 -19.55 10.19
CA LEU A 381 10.50 -18.98 8.84
C LEU A 381 10.58 -17.45 8.86
N ILE A 382 9.88 -16.77 9.78
CA ILE A 382 9.93 -15.31 9.93
C ILE A 382 11.34 -14.85 10.33
N LYS A 383 12.00 -15.58 11.24
CA LYS A 383 13.37 -15.29 11.67
C LYS A 383 14.37 -15.46 10.52
N GLN A 384 14.22 -16.51 9.71
CA GLN A 384 15.06 -16.78 8.54
C GLN A 384 14.88 -15.69 7.48
N ALA A 385 13.64 -15.28 7.19
CA ALA A 385 13.35 -14.15 6.31
C ALA A 385 14.04 -12.86 6.80
N ALA A 386 13.97 -12.57 8.10
CA ALA A 386 14.64 -11.40 8.70
C ALA A 386 16.17 -11.48 8.56
N PHE A 387 16.75 -12.67 8.65
CA PHE A 387 18.18 -12.90 8.43
C PHE A 387 18.58 -12.58 6.99
N TYR A 388 17.84 -13.08 5.99
CA TYR A 388 18.12 -12.80 4.56
C TYR A 388 18.13 -11.32 4.25
N ARG A 389 17.13 -10.58 4.76
CA ARG A 389 17.10 -9.11 4.62
C ARG A 389 18.34 -8.45 5.23
N LYS A 390 18.78 -8.87 6.43
CA LYS A 390 19.98 -8.32 7.08
C LYS A 390 21.27 -8.65 6.35
N GLN A 391 21.42 -9.87 5.83
CA GLN A 391 22.61 -10.29 5.09
C GLN A 391 22.76 -9.50 3.80
N ASN A 392 21.67 -9.34 3.03
CA ASN A 392 21.68 -8.57 1.78
C ASN A 392 22.05 -7.09 2.01
N LYS A 393 21.62 -6.51 3.14
CA LYS A 393 22.01 -5.14 3.54
C LYS A 393 23.51 -5.00 3.82
N LYS A 394 24.15 -6.03 4.41
CA LYS A 394 25.61 -6.02 4.69
C LYS A 394 26.45 -6.18 3.43
N ALA A 395 25.98 -6.94 2.44
CA ALA A 395 26.70 -7.15 1.18
C ALA A 395 26.73 -5.92 0.25
N LYS A 396 25.97 -4.85 0.58
CA LYS A 396 25.90 -3.59 -0.18
C LYS A 396 26.69 -2.44 0.48
N LYS A 397 27.23 -2.62 1.67
CA LYS A 397 28.22 -1.72 2.29
C LYS A 397 29.61 -2.22 1.96
#